data_AF-A0A0Q8NX50-F1
#
_entry.id   AF-A0A0Q8NX50-F1
#
_cell.length_a   1.000
_cell.length_b   1.000
_cell.length_c   1.000
_cell.angle_alpha   90.00
_cell.angle_beta   90.00
_cell.angle_gamma   90.00
#
_symmetry.space_group_name_H-M   'P 1'
#
loop_
_entity.id
_entity.type
_entity.pdbx_description
1 polymer ?
#
loop_
_entity_poly.entity_id
_entity_poly.type
_entity_poly.pdbx_seq_one_letter_code
_entity_poly.pdbx_strand_id
1 'polypeptide(L)'
;MKNISDWLDENVNDDVNLDDDAAVEQQSDLIRAEAEAAGYSAADLNNACGGDIAGYLRNRRMGAAGEDANGKIAGDVSPIIPPGFNQQ
;
A
#
# COMPACT_ATOMS: atom_id res chain seq x y z
N MET A 1 2.49 -11.43 21.47
CA MET A 1 1.63 -10.49 20.73
C MET A 1 2.40 -10.07 19.50
N LYS A 2 1.80 -10.20 18.30
CA LYS A 2 2.35 -9.61 17.07
C LYS A 2 2.24 -8.09 17.19
N ASN A 3 3.09 -7.36 16.46
CA ASN A 3 2.95 -5.91 16.37
C ASN A 3 1.60 -5.57 15.73
N ILE A 4 0.93 -4.54 16.22
CA ILE A 4 -0.34 -4.09 15.66
C ILE A 4 -0.22 -3.68 14.19
N SER A 5 0.95 -3.20 13.76
CA SER A 5 1.24 -2.91 12.36
C SER A 5 1.26 -4.17 11.49
N ASP A 6 1.76 -5.28 12.01
CA ASP A 6 1.79 -6.59 11.32
C ASP A 6 0.39 -7.21 11.29
N TRP A 7 -0.37 -7.05 12.38
CA TRP A 7 -1.77 -7.43 12.43
C TRP A 7 -2.63 -6.61 11.46
N LEU A 8 -2.45 -5.29 11.41
CA LEU A 8 -3.09 -4.40 10.44
C LEU A 8 -2.80 -4.86 9.02
N ASP A 9 -1.56 -5.27 8.72
CA ASP A 9 -1.19 -5.76 7.40
C ASP A 9 -1.97 -7.00 6.95
N GLU A 10 -2.25 -7.91 7.88
CA GLU A 10 -3.01 -9.13 7.62
C GLU A 10 -4.53 -8.91 7.59
N ASN A 11 -5.04 -7.87 8.26
CA ASN A 11 -6.49 -7.63 8.44
C ASN A 11 -7.01 -6.47 7.57
N VAL A 12 -6.13 -5.60 7.08
CA VAL A 12 -6.48 -4.59 6.08
C VAL A 12 -6.66 -5.30 4.75
N ASN A 13 -7.88 -5.22 4.21
CA ASN A 13 -8.15 -5.74 2.88
C ASN A 13 -7.74 -4.70 1.82
N ASP A 14 -6.67 -4.99 1.07
CA ASP A 14 -6.16 -4.16 -0.02
C ASP A 14 -7.11 -4.08 -1.25
N ASP A 15 -8.12 -4.95 -1.31
CA ASP A 15 -9.18 -4.97 -2.32
C ASP A 15 -10.31 -3.97 -2.07
N VAL A 16 -10.31 -3.27 -0.92
CA VAL A 16 -11.29 -2.22 -0.66
C VAL A 16 -11.13 -1.07 -1.63
N ASN A 17 -12.26 -0.60 -2.17
CA ASN A 17 -12.30 0.58 -3.02
C ASN A 17 -12.11 1.84 -2.17
N LEU A 18 -10.86 2.24 -1.98
CA LEU A 18 -10.50 3.41 -1.16
C LEU A 18 -10.80 4.77 -1.84
N ASP A 19 -11.30 4.74 -3.08
CA ASP A 19 -11.86 5.90 -3.79
C ASP A 19 -13.28 6.23 -3.29
N ASP A 20 -13.95 5.29 -2.61
CA ASP A 20 -15.29 5.46 -2.06
C ASP A 20 -15.20 5.73 -0.55
N ASP A 21 -15.51 6.96 -0.11
CA ASP A 21 -15.44 7.34 1.31
C ASP A 21 -16.30 6.42 2.19
N ALA A 22 -17.47 5.98 1.71
CA ALA A 22 -18.30 5.07 2.49
C ALA A 22 -17.64 3.69 2.69
N ALA A 23 -16.85 3.23 1.70
CA ALA A 23 -16.08 1.99 1.83
C ALA A 23 -14.88 2.17 2.78
N VAL A 24 -14.22 3.33 2.74
CA VAL A 24 -13.12 3.67 3.66
C VAL A 24 -13.61 3.76 5.12
N GLU A 25 -14.74 4.42 5.35
CA GLU A 25 -15.37 4.53 6.67
C GLU A 25 -15.77 3.14 7.19
N GLN A 26 -16.44 2.33 6.36
CA GLN A 26 -16.83 0.98 6.73
C GLN A 26 -15.62 0.10 7.08
N GLN A 27 -14.55 0.18 6.28
CA GLN A 27 -13.32 -0.54 6.55
C GLN A 27 -12.69 -0.09 7.87
N SER A 28 -12.66 1.23 8.13
CA SER A 28 -12.10 1.79 9.36
C SER A 28 -12.83 1.29 10.62
N ASP A 29 -14.16 1.24 10.58
CA ASP A 29 -14.97 0.65 11.66
C ASP A 29 -14.71 -0.85 11.83
N LEU A 30 -14.54 -1.59 10.73
CA LEU A 30 -14.27 -3.02 10.75
C LEU A 30 -12.91 -3.31 11.40
N ILE A 31 -11.87 -2.58 10.99
CA ILE A 31 -10.53 -2.67 11.58
C ILE A 31 -10.57 -2.34 13.06
N ARG A 32 -11.35 -1.32 13.46
CA ARG A 32 -11.48 -0.95 14.88
C ARG A 32 -12.09 -2.07 15.70
N ALA A 33 -13.17 -2.68 15.19
CA ALA A 33 -13.83 -3.80 15.85
C ALA A 33 -12.93 -5.05 15.92
N GLU A 34 -12.21 -5.39 14.85
CA GLU A 34 -11.30 -6.53 14.87
C GLU A 34 -10.07 -6.29 15.76
N ALA A 35 -9.56 -5.06 15.82
CA ALA A 35 -8.46 -4.71 16.70
C ALA A 35 -8.85 -4.90 18.18
N GLU A 36 -10.05 -4.45 18.55
CA GLU A 36 -10.62 -4.65 19.89
C GLU A 36 -10.82 -6.15 20.18
N ALA A 37 -11.28 -6.93 19.19
CA ALA A 37 -11.45 -8.38 19.32
C ALA A 37 -10.10 -9.12 19.47
N ALA A 38 -9.04 -8.63 18.81
CA ALA A 38 -7.68 -9.13 18.93
C ALA A 38 -6.99 -8.69 20.24
N GLY A 39 -7.60 -7.78 21.00
CA GLY A 39 -7.11 -7.28 22.28
C GLY A 39 -6.23 -6.03 22.18
N TYR A 40 -6.24 -5.34 21.04
CA TYR A 40 -5.61 -4.03 20.87
C TYR A 40 -6.57 -2.92 21.28
N SER A 41 -6.06 -1.88 21.92
CA SER A 41 -6.88 -0.71 22.25
C SER A 41 -7.04 0.19 21.03
N ALA A 42 -8.15 0.92 20.95
CA ALA A 42 -8.36 1.94 19.92
C ALA A 42 -7.22 2.97 19.87
N ALA A 43 -6.59 3.27 21.02
CA ALA A 43 -5.42 4.14 21.09
C ALA A 43 -4.19 3.55 20.41
N ASP A 44 -3.91 2.26 20.62
CA ASP A 44 -2.80 1.55 19.97
C ASP A 44 -3.04 1.48 18.46
N LEU A 45 -4.28 1.16 18.06
CA LEU A 45 -4.69 1.13 16.66
C LEU A 45 -4.49 2.49 15.99
N ASN A 46 -4.97 3.55 16.64
CA ASN A 46 -4.84 4.89 16.10
C ASN A 46 -3.37 5.28 15.97
N ASN A 47 -2.54 4.94 16.96
CA ASN A 47 -1.10 5.22 16.92
C ASN A 47 -0.41 4.44 15.79
N ALA A 48 -0.80 3.19 15.57
CA ALA A 48 -0.31 2.35 14.48
C ALA A 48 -0.69 2.90 13.10
N CYS A 49 -1.89 3.46 12.99
CA CYS A 49 -2.37 4.13 11.78
C CYS A 49 -1.86 5.59 11.64
N GLY A 50 -0.97 6.06 12.52
CA GLY A 50 -0.44 7.42 12.47
C GLY A 50 -1.45 8.52 12.88
N GLY A 51 -2.52 8.15 13.56
CA GLY A 51 -3.56 9.03 14.10
C GLY A 51 -4.85 9.06 13.27
N ASP A 52 -4.86 8.44 12.10
CA ASP A 52 -6.02 8.39 11.20
C ASP A 52 -6.06 7.07 10.42
N ILE A 53 -7.05 6.22 10.70
CA ILE A 53 -7.19 4.89 10.06
C ILE A 53 -7.50 5.04 8.56
N ALA A 54 -8.38 5.96 8.19
CA ALA A 54 -8.74 6.22 6.80
C ALA A 54 -7.53 6.71 5.98
N GLY A 55 -6.73 7.60 6.57
CA GLY A 55 -5.47 8.11 6.02
C GLY A 55 -4.43 7.01 5.87
N TYR A 56 -4.31 6.11 6.86
CA TYR A 56 -3.46 4.93 6.75
C TYR A 56 -3.87 4.02 5.59
N LEU A 57 -5.16 3.72 5.45
CA LEU A 57 -5.69 2.89 4.35
C LEU A 57 -5.38 3.52 2.99
N ARG A 58 -5.65 4.83 2.82
CA ARG A 58 -5.32 5.58 1.58
C ARG A 58 -3.80 5.58 1.30
N ASN A 59 -2.98 5.81 2.32
CA ASN A 59 -1.52 5.83 2.18
C ASN A 59 -0.97 4.45 1.82
N ARG A 60 -1.54 3.38 2.40
CA ARG A 60 -1.17 1.99 2.10
C ARG A 60 -1.44 1.66 0.63
N ARG A 61 -2.58 2.08 0.06
CA ARG A 61 -2.84 1.92 -1.39
C ARG A 61 -1.82 2.64 -2.25
N MET A 62 -1.42 3.85 -1.85
CA MET A 62 -0.39 4.61 -2.57
C MET A 62 1.01 3.98 -2.43
N GLY A 63 1.33 3.40 -1.26
CA GLY A 63 2.57 2.67 -1.01
C GLY A 63 2.63 1.32 -1.74
N ALA A 64 1.55 0.55 -1.72
CA ALA A 64 1.42 -0.69 -2.48
C ALA A 64 1.49 -0.45 -4.00
N ALA A 65 0.86 0.62 -4.49
CA ALA A 65 1.03 1.08 -5.88
C ALA A 65 2.45 1.57 -6.21
N GLY A 66 3.29 1.83 -5.19
CA GLY A 66 4.67 2.28 -5.33
C GLY A 66 5.72 1.15 -5.24
N GLU A 67 5.42 0.03 -4.58
CA GLU A 67 6.38 -1.07 -4.40
C GLU A 67 6.34 -2.11 -5.52
N ASP A 68 5.24 -2.20 -6.27
CA ASP A 68 5.21 -2.90 -7.55
C ASP A 68 5.89 -2.13 -8.69
N ALA A 69 6.20 -0.84 -8.47
CA ALA A 69 6.97 -0.01 -9.42
C ALA A 69 8.50 -0.11 -9.20
N ASN A 70 8.96 -0.96 -8.27
CA ASN A 70 10.39 -1.28 -8.12
C ASN A 70 10.79 -2.61 -8.79
N GLY A 71 10.04 -3.03 -9.81
CA GLY A 71 10.50 -3.92 -10.85
C GLY A 71 11.18 -3.14 -11.97
N LYS A 72 12.50 -2.91 -11.82
CA LYS A 72 13.50 -2.62 -12.89
C LYS A 72 12.94 -2.92 -14.29
N ILE A 73 12.90 -1.97 -15.25
CA ILE A 73 14.08 -1.55 -16.01
C ILE A 73 13.88 -0.12 -16.54
N ALA A 74 14.62 0.82 -15.95
CA ALA A 74 15.25 1.87 -16.74
C ALA A 74 16.28 1.17 -17.66
N GLY A 75 15.84 0.77 -18.85
CA GLY A 75 16.68 0.26 -19.92
C GLY A 75 16.87 1.32 -20.98
N ASP A 76 17.55 2.40 -20.64
CA ASP A 76 18.24 3.20 -21.64
C ASP A 76 19.37 2.33 -22.22
N VAL A 77 19.14 1.77 -23.42
CA VAL A 77 20.19 1.58 -24.42
C VAL A 77 19.53 1.57 -25.79
N SER A 78 19.72 2.67 -26.50
CA SER A 78 19.39 2.87 -27.89
C SER A 78 19.90 1.71 -28.77
N PRO A 79 19.19 1.32 -29.84
CA PRO A 79 19.88 0.76 -30.98
C PRO A 79 20.55 1.93 -31.70
N ILE A 80 21.76 2.31 -31.28
CA ILE A 80 22.69 2.95 -32.22
C ILE A 80 23.02 1.86 -33.23
N ILE A 81 22.28 1.83 -34.33
CA ILE A 81 22.69 1.15 -35.55
C ILE A 81 23.77 2.07 -36.14
N PRO A 82 25.07 1.73 -36.09
CA PRO A 82 26.02 2.46 -36.92
C PRO A 82 25.62 2.19 -38.37
N PRO A 83 25.33 3.20 -39.21
CA PRO A 83 25.26 2.95 -40.64
C PRO A 83 26.66 2.47 -41.03
N GLY A 84 26.71 1.22 -41.48
CA GLY A 84 27.90 0.57 -41.98
C GLY A 84 28.60 1.50 -42.96
N PHE A 85 29.74 2.00 -42.52
CA PHE A 85 30.76 2.57 -43.36
C PHE A 85 31.24 1.44 -44.29
N ASN A 86 31.09 1.64 -45.60
CA ASN A 86 31.41 0.74 -46.71
C ASN A 86 30.56 -0.53 -46.82
N GLN A 87 29.82 -0.68 -47.93
CA GLN A 87 30.19 -1.59 -49.03
C GLN A 87 29.57 -1.12 -50.37
N GLN A 88 30.46 -0.98 -51.36
CA GLN A 88 30.29 -0.81 -52.82
C GLN A 88 30.11 0.61 -53.38
#